data_AF-A0A0U5NIX3-F1
#
_entry.id   AF-A0A0U5NIX3-F1
#
_cell.length_a   1.000
_cell.length_b   1.000
_cell.length_c   1.000
_cell.angle_alpha   90.00
_cell.angle_beta   90.00
_cell.angle_gamma   90.00
#
_symmetry.space_group_name_H-M   'P 1'
#
loop_
_entity.id
_entity.type
_entity.pdbx_description
1 polymer ?
#
loop_
_entity_poly.entity_id
_entity_poly.type
_entity_poly.pdbx_seq_one_letter_code
_entity_poly.pdbx_strand_id
1 'polypeptide(L)'
;MCPQNAYSMIDADAEGNSGDPSCGDYHTVYIKVKDNYIDKVSYLVFGCCASIATSSMTSVQAKGKSLDEALKAHCVMQLKII
;
A
#
# COMPACT_ATOMS: atom_id res chain seq x y z
N MET A 1 0.89 11.77 15.86
CA MET A 1 0.72 11.47 14.41
C MET A 1 -0.44 10.48 14.29
N CYS A 2 -1.39 10.71 13.38
CA CYS A 2 -2.50 9.78 13.12
C CYS A 2 -2.29 9.18 11.72
N PRO A 3 -1.86 7.90 11.61
CA PRO A 3 -1.68 7.25 10.31
C PRO A 3 -3.00 7.20 9.53
N GLN A 4 -2.94 7.43 8.23
CA GLN A 4 -4.09 7.44 7.33
C GLN A 4 -4.17 6.14 6.56
N ASN A 5 -5.37 5.67 6.23
CA ASN A 5 -5.60 4.47 5.40
C ASN A 5 -5.03 3.14 5.95
N ALA A 6 -4.91 3.02 7.27
CA ALA A 6 -4.49 1.79 7.92
C ALA A 6 -5.68 0.85 8.17
N TYR A 7 -6.03 0.02 7.19
CA TYR A 7 -7.11 -0.98 7.27
C TYR A 7 -6.94 -2.09 6.22
N SER A 8 -7.51 -3.26 6.47
CA SER A 8 -7.62 -4.34 5.47
C SER A 8 -8.74 -4.04 4.47
N MET A 9 -8.49 -4.28 3.19
CA MET A 9 -9.48 -4.10 2.12
C MET A 9 -9.78 -5.45 1.49
N ILE A 10 -11.01 -5.94 1.68
CA ILE A 10 -11.45 -7.26 1.19
C ILE A 10 -11.76 -7.21 -0.31
N ASP A 11 -12.20 -6.05 -0.81
CA ASP A 11 -12.57 -5.81 -2.20
C ASP A 11 -11.46 -5.13 -3.01
N ALA A 12 -10.19 -5.39 -2.63
CA ALA A 12 -9.02 -4.89 -3.33
C ALA A 12 -8.81 -5.66 -4.66
N ASP A 13 -8.37 -4.95 -5.69
CA ASP A 13 -8.06 -5.55 -7.00
C ASP A 13 -6.63 -6.12 -7.04
N ALA A 14 -5.74 -5.62 -6.18
CA ALA A 14 -4.40 -6.16 -5.99
C ALA A 14 -3.95 -6.03 -4.53
N GLU A 15 -3.19 -7.02 -4.07
CA GLU A 15 -2.55 -7.05 -2.76
C GLU A 15 -1.03 -7.20 -2.92
N GLY A 16 -0.25 -6.47 -2.14
CA GLY A 16 1.20 -6.51 -2.21
C GLY A 16 1.79 -6.74 -0.83
N ASN A 17 2.62 -7.78 -0.73
CA ASN A 17 3.12 -8.28 0.55
C ASN A 17 4.63 -8.16 0.49
N SER A 18 5.23 -7.53 1.51
CA SER A 18 6.68 -7.37 1.59
C SER A 18 7.15 -7.57 3.02
N GLY A 19 8.22 -8.34 3.17
CA GLY A 19 8.79 -8.67 4.46
C GLY A 19 8.50 -10.09 4.91
N ASP A 20 9.10 -10.46 6.04
CA ASP A 20 9.01 -11.79 6.62
C ASP A 20 8.16 -11.74 7.91
N PRO A 21 7.03 -12.48 7.98
CA PRO A 21 6.19 -12.51 9.17
C PRO A 21 6.93 -12.92 10.45
N SER A 22 8.02 -13.67 10.33
CA SER A 22 8.82 -14.17 11.46
C SER A 22 9.90 -13.19 11.93
N CYS A 23 10.25 -12.18 11.12
CA CYS A 23 11.28 -11.18 11.45
C CYS A 23 10.69 -9.89 12.06
N GLY A 24 9.36 -9.70 11.99
CA GLY A 24 8.66 -8.58 12.62
C GLY A 24 8.57 -7.30 11.77
N ASP A 25 9.17 -7.27 10.59
CA ASP A 25 8.94 -6.25 9.57
C ASP A 25 8.10 -6.87 8.44
N TYR A 26 6.78 -6.69 8.52
CA TYR A 26 5.81 -7.21 7.57
C TYR A 26 4.84 -6.11 7.14
N HIS A 27 4.70 -5.92 5.83
CA HIS A 27 3.88 -4.88 5.23
C HIS A 27 2.98 -5.47 4.14
N THR A 28 1.69 -5.17 4.24
CA THR A 28 0.68 -5.52 3.25
C THR A 28 0.03 -4.25 2.74
N VAL A 29 0.00 -4.06 1.42
CA VAL A 29 -0.70 -2.97 0.74
C VAL A 29 -1.86 -3.55 -0.04
N TYR A 30 -2.99 -2.86 0.01
CA TYR A 30 -4.15 -3.15 -0.81
C TYR A 30 -4.42 -1.97 -1.72
N ILE A 31 -4.68 -2.24 -2.99
CA ILE A 31 -5.09 -1.21 -3.94
C ILE A 31 -6.40 -1.58 -4.63
N LYS A 32 -7.18 -0.55 -4.93
CA LYS A 32 -8.34 -0.63 -5.79
C LYS A 32 -8.10 0.24 -7.02
N VAL A 33 -8.24 -0.34 -8.20
CA VAL A 33 -7.95 0.32 -9.47
C VAL A 33 -9.26 0.51 -10.22
N LYS A 34 -9.47 1.72 -10.73
CA LYS A 34 -10.59 2.02 -11.61
C LYS A 34 -10.10 2.82 -12.80
N ASP A 35 -10.42 2.37 -14.00
CA ASP A 35 -10.09 3.07 -15.25
C ASP A 35 -8.58 3.41 -15.40
N ASN A 36 -7.68 2.52 -14.96
CA ASN A 36 -6.21 2.70 -14.88
C ASN A 36 -5.70 3.70 -13.82
N TYR A 37 -6.57 4.21 -12.95
CA TYR A 37 -6.21 5.07 -11.82
C TYR A 37 -6.41 4.35 -10.49
N ILE A 38 -5.60 4.70 -9.50
CA ILE A 38 -5.72 4.20 -8.14
C ILE A 38 -6.87 4.94 -7.43
N ASP A 39 -8.00 4.25 -7.24
CA ASP A 39 -9.18 4.81 -6.56
C ASP A 39 -8.98 4.83 -5.03
N LYS A 40 -8.48 3.71 -4.49
CA LYS A 40 -8.22 3.54 -3.05
C LYS A 40 -6.93 2.79 -2.81
N VAL A 41 -6.29 3.15 -1.71
CA VAL A 41 -5.12 2.46 -1.17
C VAL A 41 -5.34 2.30 0.32
N SER A 42 -5.04 1.12 0.84
CA SER A 42 -4.92 0.89 2.27
C SER A 42 -3.71 0.02 2.56
N TYR A 43 -3.27 -0.02 3.81
CA TYR A 43 -2.15 -0.86 4.21
C TYR A 43 -2.34 -1.43 5.62
N LEU A 44 -1.62 -2.50 5.86
CA LEU A 44 -1.33 -3.03 7.18
C LEU A 44 0.18 -3.13 7.30
N VAL A 45 0.72 -2.59 8.38
CA VAL A 45 2.16 -2.64 8.63
C VAL A 45 2.38 -3.09 10.05
N PHE A 46 3.26 -4.07 10.17
CA PHE A 46 3.83 -4.50 11.42
C PHE A 46 5.32 -4.18 11.32
N GLY A 47 5.76 -3.20 12.08
CA GLY A 47 7.12 -2.67 12.00
C GLY A 47 7.28 -1.41 12.81
N CYS A 48 8.44 -0.77 12.70
CA CYS A 48 8.74 0.44 13.46
C CYS A 48 7.88 1.65 13.07
N CYS A 49 7.88 2.69 13.92
CA CYS A 49 7.16 3.94 13.68
C CYS A 49 7.53 4.61 12.34
N ALA A 50 8.78 4.44 11.88
CA ALA A 50 9.22 4.98 10.59
C ALA A 50 8.54 4.27 9.41
N SER A 51 8.36 2.94 9.50
CA SER A 51 7.61 2.16 8.50
C SER A 51 6.15 2.60 8.47
N ILE A 52 5.51 2.79 9.63
CA ILE A 52 4.13 3.29 9.73
C ILE A 52 3.99 4.68 9.10
N ALA A 53 4.89 5.61 9.42
CA ALA A 53 4.86 6.97 8.88
C ALA A 53 5.04 6.97 7.36
N THR A 54 5.97 6.16 6.85
CA THR A 54 6.25 6.05 5.42
C THR A 54 5.06 5.46 4.68
N SER A 55 4.51 4.34 5.14
CA SER A 55 3.30 3.74 4.53
C SER A 55 2.09 4.67 4.56
N SER A 56 1.91 5.43 5.65
CA SER A 56 0.86 6.45 5.73
C SER A 56 1.02 7.50 4.64
N MET A 57 2.21 8.08 4.49
CA MET A 57 2.46 9.11 3.49
C MET A 57 2.33 8.58 2.07
N THR A 58 2.87 7.38 1.82
CA THR A 58 2.79 6.69 0.52
C THR A 58 1.33 6.43 0.13
N SER A 59 0.48 5.97 1.05
CA SER A 59 -0.93 5.69 0.76
C SER A 59 -1.71 6.94 0.29
N VAL A 60 -1.42 8.10 0.89
CA VAL A 60 -2.05 9.38 0.53
C VAL A 60 -1.55 9.87 -0.83
N GLN A 61 -0.25 9.70 -1.11
CA GLN A 61 0.35 10.11 -2.38
C GLN A 61 0.02 9.18 -3.56
N ALA A 62 -0.26 7.90 -3.30
CA ALA A 62 -0.59 6.92 -4.32
C ALA A 62 -2.02 7.11 -4.86
N LYS A 63 -2.94 7.58 -4.02
CA LYS A 63 -4.34 7.79 -4.40
C LYS A 63 -4.45 8.82 -5.54
N GLY A 64 -5.18 8.45 -6.59
CA GLY A 64 -5.43 9.31 -7.76
C GLY A 64 -4.32 9.29 -8.83
N LYS A 65 -3.19 8.61 -8.58
CA LYS A 65 -2.17 8.42 -9.61
C LYS A 65 -2.56 7.32 -10.58
N SER A 66 -2.04 7.40 -11.80
CA SER A 66 -2.13 6.29 -12.75
C SER A 66 -1.25 5.12 -12.30
N LEU A 67 -1.59 3.90 -12.74
CA LEU A 67 -0.78 2.71 -12.45
C LEU A 67 0.67 2.87 -12.91
N ASP A 68 0.91 3.47 -14.08
CA ASP A 68 2.24 3.68 -14.63
C ASP A 68 3.08 4.64 -13.77
N GLU A 69 2.48 5.73 -13.30
CA GLU A 69 3.13 6.66 -12.36
C GLU A 69 3.41 6.01 -11.01
N ALA A 70 2.48 5.18 -10.52
CA ALA A 70 2.64 4.48 -9.26
C ALA A 70 3.78 3.44 -9.33
N LEU A 71 3.91 2.74 -10.46
CA LEU A 71 5.02 1.83 -10.76
C LEU A 71 6.36 2.58 -10.83
N LYS A 72 6.42 3.68 -11.56
CA LYS A 72 7.64 4.52 -11.66
C LYS A 72 8.07 5.10 -10.32
N ALA A 73 7.12 5.48 -9.48
CA ALA A 73 7.38 6.03 -8.16
C ALA A 73 7.79 4.97 -7.11
N HIS A 74 7.94 3.69 -7.49
CA HIS A 74 8.15 2.56 -6.57
C HIS A 74 7.15 2.54 -5.41
N CYS A 75 5.97 3.14 -5.61
CA CYS A 75 4.98 3.39 -4.57
C CYS A 75 4.21 2.11 -4.23
N VAL A 76 4.16 1.18 -5.19
CA VAL A 76 3.43 -0.09 -5.17
C VAL A 76 4.41 -1.26 -5.19
N MET A 77 5.34 -1.27 -4.22
CA MET A 77 6.27 -2.39 -4.05
C MET A 77 5.52 -3.72 -3.97
N GLN A 78 5.84 -4.63 -4.90
CA GLN A 78 5.46 -6.04 -4.90
C GLN A 78 3.94 -6.33 -4.86
N LEU A 79 3.14 -5.60 -5.65
CA LEU A 79 1.74 -5.98 -5.87
C LEU A 79 1.67 -7.31 -6.63
N LYS A 80 0.97 -8.29 -6.04
CA LYS A 80 0.37 -9.41 -6.74
C LYS A 80 -1.05 -9.01 -7.12
N ILE A 81 -1.35 -9.09 -8.41
CA ILE A 81 -2.72 -9.01 -8.90
C ILE A 81 -3.42 -10.29 -8.39
N ILE A 82 -4.55 -10.12 -7.69
CA ILE A 82 -5.32 -11.22 -7.10
C ILE A 82 -6.21 -11.87 -8.17
#